data_AF-A0A7W4A8Y6-F1
#
_entry.id   AF-A0A7W4A8Y6-F1
#
_cell.length_a   1.000
_cell.length_b   1.000
_cell.length_c   1.000
_cell.angle_alpha   90.00
_cell.angle_beta   90.00
_cell.angle_gamma   90.00
#
_symmetry.space_group_name_H-M   'P 1'
#
loop_
_entity.id
_entity.type
_entity.pdbx_description
1 polymer ?
#
loop_
_entity_poly.entity_id
_entity_poly.type
_entity_poly.pdbx_seq_one_letter_code
_entity_poly.pdbx_strand_id
1 'polypeptide(L)'
;MKKLTIVLLLLLLLSGCANSAKNDLAILKNHTVCCINLNDITFVAQQTKQFIHFDLKKQPVRLFGDEKSPFIAIEKPSDSRFAQVFSYANGVFIQNATLVYPQLLLLDKSKQIIQHLKPYEAWQNGLPTILGLDGKLYYKTQFTLPSEAKYLIFYTDSGLNNKKTTINWRSQVGGSEYRYLTLTSFAKIGIKLL
;
A
#
# COMPACT_ATOMS: atom_id res chain seq x y z
N MET A 1 -0.01 16.49 43.00
CA MET A 1 -0.52 17.10 41.74
C MET A 1 0.41 16.92 40.54
N LYS A 2 1.74 17.11 40.63
CA LYS A 2 2.69 16.93 39.50
C LYS A 2 2.68 15.55 38.81
N LYS A 3 2.45 14.45 39.56
CA LYS A 3 2.40 13.09 39.00
C LYS A 3 1.18 12.83 38.11
N LEU A 4 0.04 13.47 38.40
CA LEU A 4 -1.20 13.28 37.64
C LEU A 4 -1.09 13.96 36.26
N THR A 5 -0.46 15.14 36.20
CA THR A 5 -0.22 15.88 34.96
C THR A 5 0.72 15.13 34.02
N ILE A 6 1.75 14.46 34.56
CA ILE A 6 2.69 13.66 33.77
C ILE A 6 2.00 12.44 33.16
N VAL A 7 1.13 11.75 33.91
CA VAL A 7 0.38 10.59 33.40
C VAL A 7 -0.61 11.02 32.31
N LEU A 8 -1.28 12.17 32.47
CA LEU A 8 -2.20 12.70 31.46
C LEU A 8 -1.46 13.13 30.19
N LEU A 9 -0.30 13.77 30.31
CA LEU A 9 0.56 14.12 29.17
C LEU A 9 1.08 12.86 28.46
N LEU A 10 1.46 11.81 29.21
CA LEU A 10 1.92 10.56 28.63
C LEU A 10 0.81 9.86 27.84
N LEU A 11 -0.42 9.84 28.38
CA LEU A 11 -1.61 9.28 27.71
C LEU A 11 -1.99 10.07 26.44
N LEU A 12 -1.89 11.41 26.49
CA LEU A 12 -2.11 12.26 25.32
C LEU A 12 -1.04 12.03 24.24
N LEU A 13 0.23 11.90 24.64
CA LEU A 13 1.34 11.58 23.71
C LEU A 13 1.22 10.16 23.13
N LEU A 14 0.71 9.18 23.89
CA LEU A 14 0.45 7.82 23.42
C LEU A 14 -0.72 7.75 22.42
N SER A 15 -1.74 8.59 22.60
CA SER A 15 -2.89 8.67 21.68
C SER A 15 -2.54 9.25 20.30
N GLY A 16 -1.46 10.06 20.22
CA GLY A 16 -0.96 10.66 18.98
C GLY A 16 -0.13 9.71 18.09
N CYS A 17 0.25 8.53 18.59
CA CYS A 17 1.16 7.61 17.88
C CYS A 17 0.45 6.44 17.19
N ALA A 18 -0.88 6.33 17.30
CA ALA A 18 -1.64 5.34 16.55
C ALA A 18 -2.18 5.98 15.27
N ASN A 19 -1.51 5.75 14.13
CA ASN A 19 -2.14 5.99 12.82
C ASN A 19 -3.38 5.09 12.73
N SER A 20 -4.56 5.66 12.94
CA SER A 20 -5.81 4.94 12.72
C SER A 20 -6.21 5.06 11.25
N ALA A 21 -6.62 3.94 10.66
CA ALA A 21 -7.16 3.87 9.30
C ALA A 21 -8.28 4.90 9.06
N LYS A 22 -9.10 5.19 10.09
CA LYS A 22 -10.13 6.24 10.06
C LYS A 22 -9.56 7.64 9.87
N ASN A 23 -8.48 7.99 10.60
CA ASN A 23 -7.83 9.29 10.44
C ASN A 23 -7.15 9.40 9.06
N ASP A 24 -6.50 8.32 8.60
CA ASP A 24 -5.94 8.27 7.25
C ASP A 24 -7.02 8.48 6.18
N LEU A 25 -8.23 7.94 6.36
CA LEU A 25 -9.36 8.21 5.45
C LEU A 25 -9.76 9.68 5.44
N ALA A 26 -9.87 10.31 6.62
CA ALA A 26 -10.23 11.71 6.74
C ALA A 26 -9.19 12.62 6.07
N ILE A 27 -7.90 12.34 6.28
CA ILE A 27 -6.79 13.03 5.62
C ILE A 27 -6.90 12.87 4.10
N LEU A 28 -7.15 11.67 3.60
CA LEU A 28 -7.28 11.41 2.16
C LEU A 28 -8.47 12.15 1.54
N LYS A 29 -9.61 12.19 2.24
CA LYS A 29 -10.80 12.93 1.78
C LYS A 29 -10.52 14.42 1.61
N ASN A 30 -9.64 14.99 2.43
CA ASN A 30 -9.25 16.40 2.36
C ASN A 30 -8.12 16.69 1.36
N HIS A 31 -7.47 15.68 0.78
CA HIS A 31 -6.42 15.89 -0.23
C HIS A 31 -7.02 16.41 -1.56
N THR A 32 -6.32 17.36 -2.16
CA THR A 32 -6.62 17.84 -3.51
C THR A 32 -6.24 16.78 -4.54
N VAL A 33 -7.13 16.54 -5.49
CA VAL A 33 -6.89 15.64 -6.62
C VAL A 33 -5.93 16.32 -7.61
N CYS A 34 -4.85 15.65 -7.99
CA CYS A 34 -3.82 16.24 -8.84
C CYS A 34 -4.11 16.14 -10.34
N CYS A 35 -4.90 15.15 -10.77
CA CYS A 35 -5.16 14.87 -12.18
C CYS A 35 -6.51 14.15 -12.37
N ILE A 36 -7.19 14.47 -13.47
CA ILE A 36 -8.45 13.83 -13.86
C ILE A 36 -8.15 12.74 -14.90
N ASN A 37 -7.43 13.07 -15.96
CA ASN A 37 -7.13 12.10 -17.02
C ASN A 37 -5.84 11.31 -16.73
N LEU A 38 -5.78 10.07 -17.21
CA LEU A 38 -4.55 9.26 -17.16
C LEU A 38 -3.41 9.90 -17.97
N ASN A 39 -3.77 10.66 -19.01
CA ASN A 39 -2.82 11.37 -19.86
C ASN A 39 -2.05 12.47 -19.12
N ASP A 40 -2.66 13.05 -18.09
CA ASP A 40 -2.08 14.15 -17.29
C ASP A 40 -1.11 13.63 -16.22
N ILE A 41 -1.01 12.31 -16.05
CA ILE A 41 -0.11 11.70 -15.06
C ILE A 41 1.33 11.75 -15.58
N THR A 42 2.22 12.28 -14.73
CA THR A 42 3.67 12.17 -14.88
C THR A 42 4.13 10.81 -14.38
N PHE A 43 4.85 10.08 -15.23
CA PHE A 43 5.42 8.77 -14.90
C PHE A 43 6.90 8.90 -14.60
N VAL A 44 7.33 8.29 -13.49
CA VAL A 44 8.75 8.28 -13.11
C VAL A 44 9.40 7.04 -13.72
N ALA A 45 10.42 7.24 -14.56
CA ALA A 45 11.21 6.15 -15.09
C ALA A 45 11.89 5.36 -13.95
N GLN A 46 11.87 4.04 -14.08
CA GLN A 46 12.46 3.12 -13.13
C GLN A 46 13.59 2.33 -13.78
N GLN A 47 14.47 1.76 -12.96
CA GLN A 47 15.51 0.83 -13.42
C GLN A 47 15.17 -0.60 -13.03
N THR A 48 15.54 -1.56 -13.87
CA THR A 48 15.38 -2.99 -13.60
C THR A 48 16.22 -3.39 -12.39
N LYS A 49 15.67 -4.26 -11.54
CA LYS A 49 16.24 -4.76 -10.26
C LYS A 49 16.47 -3.69 -9.19
N GLN A 50 16.18 -2.42 -9.43
CA GLN A 50 16.20 -1.40 -8.39
C GLN A 50 15.01 -1.58 -7.46
N PHE A 51 15.26 -1.53 -6.15
CA PHE A 51 14.20 -1.55 -5.15
C PHE A 51 13.97 -0.15 -4.61
N ILE A 52 12.76 0.38 -4.80
CA ILE A 52 12.40 1.73 -4.38
C ILE A 52 11.26 1.69 -3.38
N HIS A 53 11.39 2.48 -2.31
CA HIS A 53 10.34 2.69 -1.32
C HIS A 53 9.58 3.98 -1.60
N PHE A 54 8.27 3.89 -1.55
CA PHE A 54 7.35 5.00 -1.67
C PHE A 54 6.55 5.13 -0.38
N ASP A 55 6.45 6.36 0.13
CA ASP A 55 5.53 6.70 1.22
C ASP A 55 4.24 7.25 0.61
N LEU A 56 3.15 6.49 0.71
CA LEU A 56 1.85 6.85 0.13
C LEU A 56 1.27 8.15 0.72
N LYS A 57 1.69 8.56 1.93
CA LYS A 57 1.31 9.88 2.48
C LYS A 57 1.89 11.05 1.70
N LYS A 58 2.96 10.81 0.93
CA LYS A 58 3.67 11.84 0.14
C LYS A 58 3.41 11.73 -1.36
N GLN A 59 2.54 10.81 -1.77
CA GLN A 59 2.23 10.58 -3.17
C GLN A 59 1.05 11.44 -3.64
N PRO A 60 0.96 11.75 -4.94
CA PRO A 60 -0.20 12.42 -5.50
C PRO A 60 -1.49 11.61 -5.27
N VAL A 61 -2.61 12.32 -5.19
CA VAL A 61 -3.95 11.74 -5.01
C VAL A 61 -4.79 11.94 -6.27
N ARG A 62 -5.51 10.89 -6.67
CA ARG A 62 -6.37 10.85 -7.85
C ARG A 62 -7.69 10.15 -7.52
N LEU A 63 -8.72 10.41 -8.32
CA LEU A 63 -9.94 9.59 -8.34
C LEU A 63 -9.75 8.34 -9.21
N PHE A 64 -10.00 7.17 -8.62
CA PHE A 64 -10.12 5.91 -9.35
C PHE A 64 -11.55 5.40 -9.17
N GLY A 65 -12.38 5.59 -10.20
CA GLY A 65 -13.84 5.60 -10.00
C GLY A 65 -14.23 6.83 -9.17
N ASP A 66 -15.08 6.63 -8.17
CA ASP A 66 -15.55 7.70 -7.29
C ASP A 66 -14.67 7.91 -6.04
N GLU A 67 -13.64 7.07 -5.86
CA GLU A 67 -12.85 7.00 -4.65
C GLU A 67 -11.49 7.71 -4.82
N LYS A 68 -11.15 8.58 -3.85
CA LYS A 68 -9.81 9.19 -3.79
C LYS A 68 -8.79 8.13 -3.39
N SER A 69 -7.65 8.13 -4.05
CA SER A 69 -6.53 7.24 -3.73
C SER A 69 -5.18 7.94 -3.92
N PRO A 70 -4.22 7.77 -2.99
CA PRO A 70 -2.83 8.01 -3.31
C PRO A 70 -2.36 7.01 -4.37
N PHE A 71 -1.46 7.41 -5.25
CA PHE A 71 -0.95 6.52 -6.28
C PHE A 71 0.51 6.76 -6.63
N ILE A 72 1.15 5.72 -7.15
CA ILE A 72 2.51 5.75 -7.68
C ILE A 72 2.41 5.42 -9.17
N ALA A 73 2.92 6.31 -10.00
CA ALA A 73 2.95 6.16 -11.45
C ALA A 73 4.40 5.98 -11.91
N ILE A 74 4.70 4.80 -12.45
CA ILE A 74 6.05 4.46 -12.94
C ILE A 74 6.01 4.03 -14.39
N GLU A 75 7.07 4.38 -15.10
CA GLU A 75 7.33 3.84 -16.43
C GLU A 75 8.15 2.55 -16.29
N LYS A 76 7.66 1.49 -16.93
CA LYS A 76 8.28 0.16 -16.92
C LYS A 76 9.53 0.17 -17.82
N PRO A 77 10.67 -0.36 -17.35
CA PRO A 77 11.80 -0.71 -18.19
C PRO A 77 11.40 -1.69 -19.30
N SER A 78 12.03 -1.59 -20.46
CA SER A 78 11.71 -2.46 -21.60
C SER A 78 11.96 -3.94 -21.32
N ASP A 79 12.98 -4.25 -20.53
CA ASP A 79 13.43 -5.60 -20.18
C ASP A 79 12.68 -6.24 -19.00
N SER A 80 11.88 -5.46 -18.25
CA SER A 80 11.17 -5.98 -17.09
C SER A 80 9.88 -6.72 -17.48
N ARG A 81 9.73 -7.94 -16.95
CA ARG A 81 8.56 -8.82 -17.10
C ARG A 81 7.75 -8.96 -15.83
N PHE A 82 8.30 -8.59 -14.67
CA PHE A 82 7.60 -8.71 -13.39
C PHE A 82 7.68 -7.44 -12.56
N ALA A 83 6.62 -7.15 -11.81
CA ALA A 83 6.66 -6.19 -10.71
C ALA A 83 6.46 -6.92 -9.39
N GLN A 84 7.45 -6.81 -8.49
CA GLN A 84 7.29 -7.23 -7.10
C GLN A 84 6.91 -6.03 -6.26
N VAL A 85 5.83 -6.16 -5.50
CA VAL A 85 5.30 -5.12 -4.62
C VAL A 85 5.29 -5.62 -3.19
N PHE A 86 5.81 -4.81 -2.28
CA PHE A 86 5.94 -5.09 -0.87
C PHE A 86 5.13 -4.06 -0.11
N SER A 87 4.00 -4.45 0.46
CA SER A 87 3.19 -3.58 1.31
C SER A 87 3.56 -3.81 2.77
N TYR A 88 4.13 -2.79 3.42
CA TYR A 88 4.60 -2.91 4.80
C TYR A 88 3.48 -2.58 5.77
N ALA A 89 3.30 -3.44 6.77
CA ALA A 89 2.38 -3.15 7.86
C ALA A 89 2.93 -2.00 8.72
N ASN A 90 2.05 -1.10 9.14
CA ASN A 90 2.37 0.05 9.97
C ASN A 90 1.72 -0.11 11.35
N GLY A 91 2.54 -0.27 12.39
CA GLY A 91 2.09 -0.40 13.77
C GLY A 91 3.08 -1.20 14.61
N VAL A 92 3.12 -0.93 15.90
CA VAL A 92 4.01 -1.62 16.85
C VAL A 92 3.47 -3.01 17.22
N PHE A 93 2.15 -3.16 17.26
CA PHE A 93 1.46 -4.40 17.59
C PHE A 93 0.54 -4.82 16.47
N ILE A 94 0.49 -6.13 16.17
CA ILE A 94 -0.34 -6.66 15.09
C ILE A 94 -1.83 -6.30 15.22
N GLN A 95 -2.33 -6.23 16.46
CA GLN A 95 -3.73 -5.93 16.77
C GLN A 95 -4.14 -4.53 16.30
N ASN A 96 -3.20 -3.58 16.25
CA ASN A 96 -3.41 -2.20 15.86
C ASN A 96 -2.68 -1.85 14.55
N ALA A 97 -2.02 -2.83 13.93
CA ALA A 97 -1.26 -2.60 12.73
C ALA A 97 -2.21 -2.41 11.54
N THR A 98 -1.82 -1.47 10.68
CA THR A 98 -2.53 -1.17 9.44
C THR A 98 -1.74 -1.66 8.24
N LEU A 99 -2.41 -1.93 7.13
CA LEU A 99 -1.78 -2.40 5.90
C LEU A 99 -2.46 -1.75 4.70
N VAL A 100 -1.69 -1.46 3.66
CA VAL A 100 -2.24 -1.07 2.35
C VAL A 100 -2.38 -2.28 1.46
N TYR A 101 -3.43 -2.32 0.66
CA TYR A 101 -3.56 -3.27 -0.44
C TYR A 101 -3.42 -2.58 -1.79
N PRO A 102 -2.24 -2.60 -2.43
CA PRO A 102 -2.05 -1.91 -3.69
C PRO A 102 -2.69 -2.71 -4.84
N GLN A 103 -3.55 -2.03 -5.60
CA GLN A 103 -4.02 -2.47 -6.92
C GLN A 103 -3.04 -1.98 -7.99
N LEU A 104 -3.07 -2.61 -9.16
CA LEU A 104 -2.23 -2.25 -10.30
C LEU A 104 -3.08 -2.01 -11.54
N LEU A 105 -2.98 -0.81 -12.10
CA LEU A 105 -3.50 -0.46 -13.42
C LEU A 105 -2.34 -0.46 -14.43
N LEU A 106 -2.47 -1.26 -15.48
CA LEU A 106 -1.50 -1.40 -16.56
C LEU A 106 -1.93 -0.56 -17.75
N LEU A 107 -1.04 0.30 -18.25
CA LEU A 107 -1.29 1.10 -19.44
C LEU A 107 -0.27 0.83 -20.55
N ASP A 108 -0.72 0.95 -21.79
CA ASP A 108 0.14 0.87 -22.98
C ASP A 108 0.92 2.17 -23.21
N LYS A 109 1.69 2.25 -24.31
CA LYS A 109 2.46 3.44 -24.69
C LYS A 109 1.59 4.68 -24.96
N SER A 110 0.34 4.48 -25.35
CA SER A 110 -0.66 5.53 -25.59
C SER A 110 -1.47 5.85 -24.33
N LYS A 111 -1.04 5.34 -23.16
CA LYS A 111 -1.69 5.47 -21.85
C LYS A 111 -3.12 4.91 -21.81
N GLN A 112 -3.46 4.01 -22.74
CA GLN A 112 -4.73 3.27 -22.71
C GLN A 112 -4.64 2.12 -21.72
N ILE A 113 -5.76 1.83 -21.05
CA ILE A 113 -5.83 0.75 -20.06
C ILE A 113 -5.75 -0.60 -20.78
N ILE A 114 -4.74 -1.39 -20.42
CA ILE A 114 -4.62 -2.80 -20.84
C ILE A 114 -5.38 -3.69 -19.86
N GLN A 115 -5.10 -3.52 -18.57
CA GLN A 115 -5.64 -4.40 -17.53
C GLN A 115 -5.67 -3.73 -16.16
N HIS A 116 -6.65 -4.12 -15.36
CA HIS A 116 -6.74 -3.78 -13.96
C HIS A 116 -6.57 -5.03 -13.10
N LEU A 117 -5.52 -5.07 -12.30
CA LEU A 117 -5.18 -6.18 -11.42
C LEU A 117 -5.50 -5.83 -9.97
N LYS A 118 -6.36 -6.64 -9.35
CA LYS A 118 -6.86 -6.48 -7.98
C LYS A 118 -6.48 -7.70 -7.14
N PRO A 119 -5.25 -7.77 -6.60
CA PRO A 119 -4.76 -9.03 -6.05
C PRO A 119 -5.54 -9.56 -4.85
N TYR A 120 -6.36 -8.74 -4.16
CA TYR A 120 -7.11 -9.17 -2.98
C TYR A 120 -8.24 -10.12 -3.36
N GLU A 121 -8.75 -10.04 -4.59
CA GLU A 121 -9.81 -10.90 -5.10
C GLU A 121 -9.33 -12.36 -5.26
N ALA A 122 -8.01 -12.58 -5.31
CA ALA A 122 -7.42 -13.91 -5.46
C ALA A 122 -7.23 -14.68 -4.13
N TRP A 123 -7.43 -14.05 -2.97
CA TRP A 123 -7.08 -14.67 -1.67
C TRP A 123 -8.31 -14.94 -0.80
N GLN A 124 -8.84 -16.15 -0.88
CA GLN A 124 -9.93 -16.60 0.00
C GLN A 124 -9.44 -16.96 1.42
N ASN A 125 -8.18 -17.36 1.58
CA ASN A 125 -7.61 -17.88 2.83
C ASN A 125 -6.66 -16.91 3.55
N GLY A 126 -6.89 -15.60 3.38
CA GLY A 126 -6.05 -14.56 3.97
C GLY A 126 -4.76 -14.27 3.20
N LEU A 127 -4.18 -13.11 3.47
CA LEU A 127 -3.03 -12.60 2.72
C LEU A 127 -1.74 -13.30 3.14
N PRO A 128 -0.90 -13.78 2.20
CA PRO A 128 0.39 -14.38 2.52
C PRO A 128 1.39 -13.30 2.95
N THR A 129 1.42 -13.02 4.25
CA THR A 129 2.34 -12.05 4.85
C THR A 129 3.63 -12.72 5.34
N ILE A 130 4.74 -12.00 5.24
CA ILE A 130 6.07 -12.44 5.63
C ILE A 130 6.61 -11.46 6.68
N LEU A 131 7.13 -11.98 7.78
CA LEU A 131 7.95 -11.20 8.71
C LEU A 131 9.41 -11.24 8.22
N GLY A 132 9.89 -10.11 7.70
CA GLY A 132 11.28 -9.97 7.27
C GLY A 132 12.26 -10.13 8.43
N LEU A 133 13.51 -10.46 8.10
CA LEU A 133 14.60 -10.52 9.09
C LEU A 133 14.88 -9.16 9.76
N ASP A 134 14.47 -8.08 9.10
CA ASP A 134 14.50 -6.71 9.64
C ASP A 134 13.35 -6.40 10.62
N GLY A 135 12.58 -7.43 11.00
CA GLY A 135 11.43 -7.31 11.90
C GLY A 135 10.20 -6.66 11.27
N LYS A 136 10.21 -6.37 9.97
CA LYS A 136 9.06 -5.75 9.31
C LYS A 136 8.12 -6.80 8.76
N LEU A 137 6.85 -6.70 9.13
CA LEU A 137 5.79 -7.47 8.49
C LEU A 137 5.43 -6.81 7.15
N TYR A 138 5.41 -7.61 6.08
CA TYR A 138 4.92 -7.14 4.79
C TYR A 138 4.13 -8.21 4.04
N TYR A 139 3.21 -7.76 3.21
CA TYR A 139 2.57 -8.56 2.17
C TYR A 139 3.38 -8.40 0.88
N LYS A 140 3.77 -9.51 0.24
CA LYS A 140 4.49 -9.49 -1.04
C LYS A 140 3.59 -10.02 -2.16
N THR A 141 3.40 -9.22 -3.21
CA THR A 141 2.76 -9.63 -4.46
C THR A 141 3.77 -9.61 -5.59
N GLN A 142 3.64 -10.53 -6.54
CA GLN A 142 4.34 -10.47 -7.81
C GLN A 142 3.32 -10.45 -8.95
N PHE A 143 3.45 -9.46 -9.82
CA PHE A 143 2.63 -9.31 -11.02
C PHE A 143 3.46 -9.73 -12.23
N THR A 144 2.87 -10.53 -13.13
CA THR A 144 3.38 -10.73 -14.47
C THR A 144 2.90 -9.58 -15.34
N LEU A 145 3.82 -8.90 -16.01
CA LEU A 145 3.53 -7.73 -16.83
C LEU A 145 3.47 -8.14 -18.31
N PRO A 146 2.41 -7.77 -19.05
CA PRO A 146 2.32 -8.04 -20.47
C PRO A 146 3.34 -7.19 -21.24
N SER A 147 3.74 -7.65 -22.42
CA SER A 147 4.81 -7.04 -23.23
C SER A 147 4.51 -5.60 -23.65
N GLU A 148 3.24 -5.32 -23.89
CA GLU A 148 2.69 -4.05 -24.34
C GLU A 148 2.53 -3.03 -23.21
N ALA A 149 2.58 -3.46 -21.93
CA ALA A 149 2.53 -2.55 -20.80
C ALA A 149 3.75 -1.64 -20.80
N LYS A 150 3.52 -0.33 -20.81
CA LYS A 150 4.58 0.70 -20.71
C LYS A 150 4.53 1.42 -19.39
N TYR A 151 3.33 1.66 -18.86
CA TYR A 151 3.15 2.41 -17.62
C TYR A 151 2.37 1.59 -16.60
N LEU A 152 2.75 1.76 -15.33
CA LEU A 152 2.19 1.05 -14.20
C LEU A 152 1.70 2.09 -13.18
N ILE A 153 0.45 1.97 -12.75
CA ILE A 153 -0.10 2.80 -11.68
C ILE A 153 -0.48 1.89 -10.51
N PHE A 154 0.23 2.04 -9.40
CA PHE A 154 -0.10 1.38 -8.14
C PHE A 154 -0.92 2.33 -7.29
N TYR A 155 -2.07 1.91 -6.81
CA TYR A 155 -2.97 2.75 -6.02
C TYR A 155 -3.72 1.92 -4.99
N THR A 156 -4.41 2.56 -4.05
CA THR A 156 -5.12 1.92 -2.96
C THR A 156 -6.62 2.09 -3.09
N ASP A 157 -7.38 1.06 -2.76
CA ASP A 157 -8.84 1.17 -2.72
C ASP A 157 -9.26 1.76 -1.38
N SER A 158 -9.65 3.03 -1.37
CA SER A 158 -10.13 3.66 -0.14
C SER A 158 -11.51 3.16 0.30
N GLY A 159 -12.28 2.50 -0.57
CA GLY A 159 -13.48 1.74 -0.20
C GLY A 159 -13.17 0.51 0.66
N LEU A 160 -11.91 0.09 0.74
CA LEU A 160 -11.45 -0.94 1.67
C LEU A 160 -10.94 -0.39 3.01
N ASN A 161 -10.84 0.94 3.15
CA ASN A 161 -10.26 1.54 4.34
C ASN A 161 -11.06 1.20 5.62
N ASN A 162 -10.35 0.98 6.72
CA ASN A 162 -10.86 0.55 8.02
C ASN A 162 -11.53 -0.84 8.03
N LYS A 163 -11.53 -1.59 6.91
CA LYS A 163 -11.94 -3.00 6.90
C LYS A 163 -10.83 -3.87 7.49
N LYS A 164 -11.22 -4.94 8.17
CA LYS A 164 -10.27 -5.95 8.64
C LYS A 164 -9.96 -6.92 7.52
N THR A 165 -8.69 -7.30 7.39
CA THR A 165 -8.24 -8.38 6.53
C THR A 165 -7.58 -9.46 7.36
N THR A 166 -7.84 -10.71 7.03
CA THR A 166 -7.11 -11.85 7.57
C THR A 166 -5.72 -11.89 6.93
N ILE A 167 -4.70 -12.05 7.75
CA ILE A 167 -3.34 -12.35 7.31
C ILE A 167 -2.96 -13.75 7.76
N ASN A 168 -2.22 -14.46 6.89
CA ASN A 168 -1.54 -15.68 7.28
C ASN A 168 -0.18 -15.29 7.85
N TRP A 169 -0.08 -15.28 9.17
CA TRP A 169 1.17 -15.03 9.88
C TRP A 169 1.91 -16.35 10.05
N ARG A 170 2.96 -16.56 9.26
CA ARG A 170 3.91 -17.66 9.51
C ARG A 170 4.90 -17.22 10.58
N SER A 171 4.77 -17.78 11.78
CA SER A 171 5.78 -17.61 12.82
C SER A 171 7.11 -18.22 12.39
N GLN A 172 8.23 -17.66 12.85
CA GLN A 172 9.57 -18.19 12.55
C GLN A 172 9.82 -19.61 13.10
N VAL A 173 8.92 -20.13 13.95
CA VAL A 173 8.96 -21.48 14.54
C VAL A 173 8.01 -22.47 13.84
N GLY A 174 7.50 -22.15 12.65
CA GLY A 174 6.75 -23.09 11.80
C GLY A 174 5.24 -23.15 12.01
N GLY A 175 4.69 -22.46 13.02
CA GLY A 175 3.24 -22.31 13.21
C GLY A 175 2.66 -21.20 12.33
N SER A 176 1.55 -21.47 11.62
CA SER A 176 0.74 -20.44 10.95
C SER A 176 -0.43 -20.02 11.83
N GLU A 177 -0.49 -18.75 12.20
CA GLU A 177 -1.61 -18.18 12.91
C GLU A 177 -2.35 -17.17 12.03
N TYR A 178 -3.67 -17.24 12.03
CA TYR A 178 -4.47 -16.18 11.43
C TYR A 178 -4.54 -15.00 12.40
N ARG A 179 -4.17 -13.83 11.90
CA ARG A 179 -4.30 -12.54 12.59
C ARG A 179 -5.07 -11.58 11.70
N TYR A 180 -5.54 -10.50 12.29
CA TYR A 180 -6.26 -9.46 11.55
C TYR A 180 -5.42 -8.20 11.50
N LEU A 181 -5.33 -7.59 10.32
CA LEU A 181 -4.84 -6.23 10.13
C LEU A 181 -5.99 -5.33 9.70
N THR A 182 -5.88 -4.04 9.99
CA THR A 182 -6.83 -3.05 9.48
C THR A 182 -6.31 -2.46 8.18
N LEU A 183 -7.11 -2.45 7.13
CA LEU A 183 -6.72 -1.83 5.88
C LEU A 183 -6.72 -0.30 6.03
N THR A 184 -5.70 0.34 5.47
CA THR A 184 -5.57 1.81 5.42
C THR A 184 -5.26 2.27 3.99
N SER A 185 -5.43 3.56 3.73
CA SER A 185 -5.05 4.18 2.47
C SER A 185 -3.56 4.56 2.41
N PHE A 186 -2.90 4.69 3.57
CA PHE A 186 -1.53 5.17 3.67
C PHE A 186 -0.59 4.18 4.34
N ALA A 187 0.44 3.75 3.61
CA ALA A 187 1.54 2.97 4.14
C ALA A 187 2.80 3.21 3.29
N LYS A 188 3.93 2.66 3.75
CA LYS A 188 5.10 2.52 2.89
C LYS A 188 4.93 1.31 2.00
N ILE A 189 5.24 1.45 0.72
CA ILE A 189 5.29 0.34 -0.23
C ILE A 189 6.63 0.30 -0.94
N GLY A 190 7.16 -0.90 -1.13
CA GLY A 190 8.37 -1.15 -1.90
C GLY A 190 8.01 -1.72 -3.26
N ILE A 191 8.65 -1.25 -4.34
CA ILE A 191 8.46 -1.78 -5.69
C ILE A 191 9.82 -2.17 -6.26
N LYS A 192 9.90 -3.37 -6.85
CA LYS A 192 11.05 -3.87 -7.61
C LYS A 192 10.58 -4.39 -8.96
N LEU A 193 11.10 -3.83 -10.03
CA LEU A 193 10.86 -4.34 -11.39
C LEU A 193 11.93 -5.37 -11.74
N LEU A 194 11.55 -6.51 -12.30
CA LEU A 194 12.42 -7.64 -12.64
C LEU A 194 12.30 -8.03 -14.10
#